data_AF-E5SDL1-F1
#
_entry.id   AF-E5SDL1-F1
#
_cell.length_a   1.000
_cell.length_b   1.000
_cell.length_c   1.000
_cell.angle_alpha   90.00
_cell.angle_beta   90.00
_cell.angle_gamma   90.00
#
_symmetry.space_group_name_H-M   'P 1'
#
loop_
_entity.id
_entity.type
_entity.pdbx_description
1 polymer ?
#
loop_
_entity_poly.entity_id
_entity_poly.type
_entity_poly.pdbx_seq_one_letter_code
_entity_poly.pdbx_strand_id
1 'polypeptide(L)'
;MVEELSNEIEKLSEAFGNDMSIENAWAMTTYDNCQLHMDILSSCNPKYLRLSRCDDEIYNTFREQFPDLKVDVVDEFDLKTEEMKEKWRNFAEHFKDKVSDYNFGTLLRSDSDGVYDSANTFLVPKIQFLAIEIARNRENCNQKFCCS
;
A
#
# COMPACT_ATOMS: atom_id res chain seq x y z
N MET A 1 1.76 -17.27 10.35
CA MET A 1 1.57 -16.52 9.09
C MET A 1 0.14 -16.10 8.85
N VAL A 2 -0.82 -16.98 8.46
CA VAL A 2 -2.21 -16.56 8.19
C VAL A 2 -2.91 -15.98 9.43
N GLU A 3 -2.77 -16.65 10.58
CA GLU A 3 -3.40 -16.20 11.83
C GLU A 3 -2.78 -14.90 12.38
N GLU A 4 -1.47 -14.70 12.23
CA GLU A 4 -0.79 -13.50 12.74
C GLU A 4 -1.18 -12.26 11.94
N LEU A 5 -1.24 -12.36 10.62
CA LEU A 5 -1.67 -11.24 9.77
C LEU A 5 -3.16 -10.96 9.96
N SER A 6 -3.98 -12.01 10.13
CA SER A 6 -5.41 -11.87 10.46
C SER A 6 -5.62 -11.12 11.78
N ASN A 7 -4.85 -11.44 12.83
CA ASN A 7 -4.97 -10.78 14.13
C ASN A 7 -4.53 -9.31 14.09
N GLU A 8 -3.54 -8.96 13.28
CA GLU A 8 -3.13 -7.54 13.10
C GLU A 8 -4.17 -6.75 12.30
N ILE A 9 -4.77 -7.37 11.28
CA ILE A 9 -5.88 -6.80 10.54
C ILE A 9 -7.08 -6.53 11.48
N GLU A 10 -7.41 -7.43 12.40
CA GLU A 10 -8.46 -7.19 13.41
C GLU A 10 -8.13 -5.95 14.28
N LYS A 11 -6.91 -5.84 14.82
CA LYS A 11 -6.50 -4.67 15.62
C LYS A 11 -6.58 -3.37 14.83
N LEU A 12 -6.21 -3.41 13.55
CA LEU A 12 -6.27 -2.26 12.65
C LEU A 12 -7.72 -1.89 12.31
N SER A 13 -8.62 -2.87 12.23
CA SER A 13 -10.06 -2.68 12.01
C SER A 13 -10.73 -2.00 13.21
N GLU A 14 -10.39 -2.41 14.44
CA GLU A 14 -10.90 -1.80 15.68
C GLU A 14 -10.63 -0.28 15.75
N ALA A 15 -9.53 0.17 15.15
CA ALA A 15 -9.17 1.59 15.09
C ALA A 15 -10.10 2.44 14.18
N PHE A 16 -10.79 1.80 13.22
CA PHE A 16 -11.67 2.46 12.24
C PHE A 16 -13.17 2.17 12.46
N GLY A 17 -13.49 1.22 13.34
CA GLY A 17 -14.83 0.94 13.88
C GLY A 17 -15.79 0.29 12.89
N ASN A 18 -16.18 -0.97 13.15
CA ASN A 18 -17.56 -1.52 13.09
C ASN A 18 -17.61 -3.04 12.84
N ASP A 19 -18.71 -3.66 13.31
CA ASP A 19 -19.35 -4.93 12.92
C ASP A 19 -18.47 -6.10 12.42
N MET A 20 -18.23 -7.07 13.30
CA MET A 20 -17.38 -8.26 13.15
C MET A 20 -17.53 -9.03 11.82
N SER A 21 -18.70 -8.98 11.17
CA SER A 21 -18.90 -9.63 9.86
C SER A 21 -18.22 -8.88 8.70
N ILE A 22 -18.20 -7.54 8.78
CA ILE A 22 -17.54 -6.67 7.80
C ILE A 22 -16.03 -6.75 7.97
N GLU A 23 -15.55 -6.80 9.22
CA GLU A 23 -14.12 -6.93 9.55
C GLU A 23 -13.55 -8.24 9.02
N ASN A 24 -14.25 -9.36 9.22
CA ASN A 24 -13.83 -10.67 8.71
C ASN A 24 -13.76 -10.70 7.17
N ALA A 25 -14.74 -10.12 6.48
CA ALA A 25 -14.73 -10.06 5.01
C ALA A 25 -13.61 -9.16 4.48
N TRP A 26 -13.37 -8.02 5.14
CA TRP A 26 -12.27 -7.12 4.84
C TRP A 26 -10.91 -7.78 5.07
N ALA A 27 -10.77 -8.53 6.17
CA ALA A 27 -9.57 -9.28 6.52
C ALA A 27 -9.18 -10.31 5.46
N MET A 28 -10.14 -11.15 5.06
CA MET A 28 -9.92 -12.14 4.00
C MET A 28 -9.53 -11.46 2.68
N THR A 29 -10.26 -10.42 2.28
CA THR A 29 -9.97 -9.67 1.04
C THR A 29 -8.57 -9.05 1.07
N THR A 30 -8.17 -8.50 2.21
CA THR A 30 -6.87 -7.86 2.38
C THR A 30 -5.73 -8.87 2.35
N TYR A 31 -5.93 -10.03 2.99
CA TYR A 31 -5.00 -11.14 2.92
C TYR A 31 -4.81 -11.63 1.46
N ASP A 32 -5.90 -11.86 0.74
CA ASP A 32 -5.87 -12.27 -0.66
C ASP A 32 -5.14 -11.24 -1.54
N ASN A 33 -5.38 -9.95 -1.30
CA ASN A 33 -4.67 -8.87 -1.99
C ASN A 33 -3.16 -8.87 -1.71
N CYS A 34 -2.74 -9.13 -0.47
CA CYS A 34 -1.33 -9.21 -0.10
C CYS A 34 -0.65 -10.39 -0.79
N GLN A 35 -1.28 -11.56 -0.76
CA GLN A 35 -0.76 -12.76 -1.41
C GLN A 35 -0.66 -12.55 -2.92
N LEU A 36 -1.72 -12.04 -3.55
CA LEU A 36 -1.75 -11.73 -4.98
C LEU A 36 -0.64 -10.72 -5.35
N HIS A 37 -0.44 -9.69 -4.54
CA HIS A 37 0.61 -8.71 -4.78
C HIS A 37 2.01 -9.36 -4.74
N MET A 38 2.29 -10.21 -3.75
CA MET A 38 3.57 -10.95 -3.67
C MET A 38 3.77 -11.92 -4.86
N ASP A 39 2.71 -12.61 -5.27
CA ASP A 39 2.75 -13.53 -6.41
C ASP A 39 3.02 -12.78 -7.72
N ILE A 40 2.43 -11.59 -7.89
CA ILE A 40 2.67 -10.75 -9.07
C ILE A 40 4.12 -10.21 -9.08
N LEU A 41 4.62 -9.74 -7.93
CA LEU A 41 6.00 -9.25 -7.81
C LEU A 41 7.04 -10.34 -8.10
N SER A 42 6.74 -11.59 -7.76
CA SER A 42 7.63 -12.73 -8.00
C SER A 42 7.50 -13.35 -9.39
N SER A 43 6.37 -13.14 -10.08
CA SER A 43 6.11 -13.77 -11.38
C SER A 43 6.54 -12.93 -12.59
N CYS A 44 6.76 -11.63 -12.43
CA CYS A 44 7.12 -10.75 -13.53
C CYS A 44 8.08 -9.64 -13.12
N ASN A 45 8.71 -9.00 -14.09
CA ASN A 45 9.56 -7.84 -13.82
C ASN A 45 8.71 -6.64 -13.35
N PRO A 46 8.89 -6.15 -12.11
CA PRO A 46 8.04 -5.10 -11.54
C PRO A 46 8.03 -3.80 -12.32
N LYS A 47 9.08 -3.52 -13.12
CA LYS A 47 9.17 -2.30 -13.94
C LYS A 47 8.06 -2.20 -15.01
N TYR A 48 7.51 -3.34 -15.42
CA TYR A 48 6.41 -3.40 -16.39
C TYR A 48 5.04 -3.63 -15.73
N LEU A 49 5.01 -3.78 -14.41
CA LEU A 49 3.77 -4.00 -13.68
C LEU A 49 2.93 -2.71 -13.66
N ARG A 50 1.66 -2.83 -14.03
CA ARG A 50 0.67 -1.76 -13.93
C ARG A 50 -0.33 -2.11 -12.83
N LEU A 51 -0.37 -1.31 -11.77
CA LEU A 51 -1.26 -1.52 -10.62
C LEU A 51 -2.61 -0.80 -10.80
N SER A 52 -2.64 0.24 -11.62
CA SER A 52 -3.83 1.02 -11.98
C SER A 52 -3.78 1.47 -13.44
N ARG A 53 -4.91 1.98 -13.93
CA ARG A 53 -5.02 2.57 -15.28
C ARG A 53 -4.29 3.91 -15.38
N CYS A 54 -4.09 4.60 -14.26
CA CYS A 54 -3.50 5.94 -14.19
C CYS A 54 -2.13 5.97 -13.48
N ASP A 55 -1.35 4.88 -13.52
CA ASP A 55 -0.06 4.80 -12.82
C ASP A 55 0.91 5.95 -13.11
N ASP A 56 0.94 6.41 -14.36
CA ASP A 56 1.82 7.53 -14.76
C ASP A 56 1.43 8.83 -14.05
N GLU A 57 0.13 9.09 -13.96
CA GLU A 57 -0.39 10.26 -13.27
C GLU A 57 -0.18 10.14 -11.75
N ILE A 58 -0.48 8.98 -11.16
CA ILE A 58 -0.24 8.72 -9.74
C ILE A 58 1.23 8.94 -9.40
N TYR A 59 2.16 8.38 -10.18
CA TYR A 59 3.59 8.52 -9.92
C TYR A 59 4.08 9.96 -10.05
N ASN A 60 3.69 10.65 -11.12
CA ASN A 60 4.13 12.02 -11.36
C ASN A 60 3.61 12.96 -10.25
N THR A 61 2.32 12.89 -9.93
CA THR A 61 1.75 13.69 -8.83
C THR A 61 2.36 13.32 -7.48
N PHE A 62 2.65 12.04 -7.25
CA PHE A 62 3.31 11.58 -6.02
C PHE A 62 4.71 12.21 -5.89
N ARG A 63 5.53 12.17 -6.94
CA ARG A 63 6.88 12.76 -6.91
C ARG A 63 6.89 14.29 -6.93
N GLU A 64 5.84 14.93 -7.45
CA GLU A 64 5.64 16.38 -7.32
C GLU A 64 5.31 16.80 -5.88
N GLN A 65 4.44 16.07 -5.18
CA GLN A 65 3.99 16.42 -3.83
C GLN A 65 4.91 15.88 -2.72
N PHE A 66 5.60 14.76 -2.98
CA PHE A 66 6.46 14.04 -2.04
C PHE A 66 7.84 13.76 -2.67
N PRO A 67 8.59 14.80 -3.10
CA PRO A 67 9.86 14.61 -3.81
C PRO A 67 10.88 13.84 -2.98
N ASP A 68 10.96 14.13 -1.67
CA ASP A 68 11.96 13.58 -0.76
C ASP A 68 11.48 12.35 0.02
N LEU A 69 10.23 11.91 -0.19
CA LEU A 69 9.71 10.75 0.53
C LEU A 69 10.40 9.48 0.03
N LYS A 70 11.02 8.78 0.98
CA LYS A 70 11.63 7.48 0.75
C LYS A 70 10.56 6.42 0.53
N VAL A 71 10.82 5.51 -0.40
CA VAL A 71 9.90 4.43 -0.77
C VAL A 71 10.53 3.06 -0.59
N ASP A 72 11.83 2.96 -0.31
CA ASP A 72 12.47 1.71 0.09
C ASP A 72 11.98 1.27 1.46
N VAL A 73 12.20 2.10 2.48
CA VAL A 73 11.73 1.91 3.85
C VAL A 73 10.81 3.07 4.22
N VAL A 74 9.57 2.74 4.54
CA VAL A 74 8.52 3.69 4.91
C VAL A 74 8.16 3.48 6.37
N ASP A 75 8.32 4.53 7.17
CA ASP A 75 7.91 4.53 8.57
C ASP A 75 6.43 4.96 8.68
N GLU A 76 5.64 4.15 9.37
CA GLU A 76 4.23 4.44 9.65
C GLU A 76 4.08 5.75 10.44
N PHE A 77 5.01 6.07 11.34
CA PHE A 77 4.96 7.28 12.15
C PHE A 77 5.14 8.55 11.31
N ASP A 78 6.01 8.52 10.30
CA ASP A 78 6.25 9.65 9.40
C ASP A 78 4.99 9.99 8.58
N LEU A 79 4.26 8.96 8.15
CA LEU A 79 2.98 9.10 7.44
C LEU A 79 1.86 9.67 8.31
N LYS A 80 1.97 9.51 9.63
CA LYS A 80 0.96 9.95 10.62
C LYS A 80 1.22 11.34 11.19
N THR A 81 2.28 12.05 10.77
CA THR A 81 2.48 13.45 11.16
C THR A 81 1.36 14.34 10.59
N GLU A 82 0.98 15.40 11.30
CA GLU A 82 -0.15 16.24 10.89
C GLU A 82 0.06 16.89 9.51
N GLU A 83 1.29 17.34 9.21
CA GLU A 83 1.64 17.88 7.89
C GLU A 83 1.50 16.82 6.79
N MET A 84 1.98 15.59 7.05
CA MET A 84 1.94 14.50 6.07
C MET A 84 0.50 14.03 5.84
N LYS A 85 -0.34 13.98 6.90
CA LYS A 85 -1.77 13.70 6.78
C LYS A 85 -2.49 14.69 5.87
N GLU A 86 -2.19 15.98 5.99
CA GLU A 86 -2.81 17.00 5.14
C GLU A 86 -2.39 16.85 3.67
N LYS A 87 -1.09 16.63 3.41
CA LYS A 87 -0.59 16.36 2.06
C LYS A 87 -1.24 15.12 1.45
N TRP A 88 -1.30 14.02 2.21
CA TRP A 88 -1.94 12.79 1.74
C TRP A 88 -3.44 12.94 1.53
N ARG A 89 -4.13 13.77 2.31
CA ARG A 89 -5.55 14.07 2.10
C ARG A 89 -5.76 14.80 0.77
N ASN A 90 -4.94 15.80 0.48
CA ASN A 90 -4.99 16.53 -0.78
C ASN A 90 -4.66 15.61 -1.97
N PHE A 91 -3.65 14.75 -1.82
CA PHE A 91 -3.31 13.73 -2.80
C PHE A 91 -4.47 12.76 -3.05
N ALA A 92 -5.09 12.24 -1.98
CA ALA A 92 -6.18 11.28 -2.07
C ALA A 92 -7.40 11.88 -2.77
N GLU A 93 -7.77 13.13 -2.44
CA GLU A 93 -8.93 13.79 -3.07
C GLU A 93 -8.70 14.05 -4.57
N HIS A 94 -7.45 14.28 -5.00
CA HIS A 94 -7.11 14.42 -6.43
C HIS A 94 -7.44 13.17 -7.25
N PHE A 95 -7.39 11.98 -6.64
CA PHE A 95 -7.62 10.70 -7.31
C PHE A 95 -8.99 10.06 -7.02
N LYS A 96 -9.83 10.71 -6.22
CA LYS A 96 -11.15 10.19 -5.81
C LYS A 96 -12.05 9.74 -6.97
N ASP A 97 -12.08 10.51 -8.04
CA ASP A 97 -12.92 10.21 -9.22
C ASP A 97 -12.21 9.32 -10.26
N LYS A 98 -10.91 9.06 -10.08
CA LYS A 98 -10.07 8.31 -11.02
C LYS A 98 -9.75 6.90 -10.55
N VAL A 99 -9.67 6.71 -9.23
CA VAL A 99 -9.34 5.44 -8.59
C VAL A 99 -10.54 4.99 -7.77
N SER A 100 -11.20 3.93 -8.22
CA SER A 100 -12.29 3.32 -7.47
C SER A 100 -11.81 2.83 -6.10
N ASP A 101 -12.59 3.17 -5.08
CA ASP A 101 -12.31 2.83 -3.68
C ASP A 101 -10.93 3.31 -3.22
N TYR A 102 -10.52 4.51 -3.66
CA TYR A 102 -9.21 5.11 -3.34
C TYR A 102 -8.88 5.15 -1.84
N ASN A 103 -9.91 5.24 -0.99
CA ASN A 103 -9.83 5.30 0.46
C ASN A 103 -10.00 3.93 1.15
N PHE A 104 -10.18 2.84 0.39
CA PHE A 104 -10.26 1.50 0.95
C PHE A 104 -8.97 1.15 1.69
N GLY A 105 -9.08 0.68 2.93
CA GLY A 105 -7.93 0.25 3.72
C GLY A 105 -7.27 -0.99 3.11
N THR A 106 -5.97 -0.94 2.90
CA THR A 106 -5.14 -2.05 2.42
C THR A 106 -3.79 -2.05 3.12
N LEU A 107 -3.05 -3.15 2.99
CA LEU A 107 -1.78 -3.30 3.67
C LEU A 107 -0.61 -2.90 2.77
N LEU A 108 0.33 -2.16 3.35
CA LEU A 108 1.58 -1.75 2.72
C LEU A 108 2.75 -2.33 3.49
N ARG A 109 3.79 -2.75 2.77
CA ARG A 109 5.04 -3.19 3.37
C ARG A 109 5.85 -1.98 3.85
N SER A 110 6.33 -1.99 5.09
CA SER A 110 7.21 -0.94 5.61
C SER A 110 8.52 -0.92 4.85
N ASP A 111 9.23 -2.03 4.83
CA ASP A 111 10.39 -2.26 4.00
C ASP A 111 9.97 -2.97 2.71
N SER A 112 10.28 -2.37 1.58
CA SER A 112 10.14 -2.98 0.25
C SER A 112 10.90 -4.29 0.17
N ASP A 113 11.95 -4.46 0.97
CA ASP A 113 12.75 -5.66 1.01
C ASP A 113 12.08 -6.83 1.76
N GLY A 114 11.07 -6.58 2.58
CA GLY A 114 10.39 -7.65 3.29
C GLY A 114 9.22 -8.27 2.52
N VAL A 115 8.64 -9.30 3.13
CA VAL A 115 7.32 -9.82 2.75
C VAL A 115 6.25 -9.14 3.60
N TYR A 116 4.98 -9.47 3.37
CA TYR A 116 3.92 -9.09 4.31
C TYR A 116 3.99 -9.98 5.55
N ASP A 117 4.36 -9.39 6.67
CA ASP A 117 4.31 -9.98 8.01
C ASP A 117 3.94 -8.91 9.06
N SER A 118 3.77 -9.31 10.31
CA SER A 118 3.33 -8.41 11.38
C SER A 118 4.34 -7.31 11.73
N ALA A 119 5.64 -7.49 11.42
CA ALA A 119 6.67 -6.50 11.70
C ALA A 119 6.90 -5.55 10.52
N ASN A 120 6.61 -6.01 9.30
CA ASN A 120 6.87 -5.31 8.05
C ASN A 120 5.61 -4.78 7.37
N THR A 121 4.47 -4.70 8.05
CA THR A 121 3.19 -4.31 7.42
C THR A 121 2.41 -3.34 8.26
N PHE A 122 1.79 -2.35 7.62
CA PHE A 122 0.82 -1.45 8.26
C PHE A 122 -0.32 -1.06 7.30
N LEU A 123 -1.40 -0.52 7.86
CA LEU A 123 -2.61 -0.14 7.12
C LEU A 123 -2.46 1.23 6.46
N VAL A 124 -2.81 1.30 5.17
CA VAL A 124 -2.90 2.54 4.41
C VAL A 124 -4.13 2.55 3.49
N PRO A 125 -4.67 3.71 3.11
CA PRO A 125 -5.57 3.82 1.98
C PRO A 125 -4.96 3.26 0.68
N LYS A 126 -5.79 2.63 -0.15
CA LYS A 126 -5.41 2.08 -1.46
C LYS A 126 -4.63 3.06 -2.33
N ILE A 127 -4.98 4.35 -2.31
CA ILE A 127 -4.28 5.36 -3.10
C ILE A 127 -2.84 5.60 -2.62
N GLN A 128 -2.58 5.50 -1.31
CA GLN A 128 -1.22 5.58 -0.75
C GLN A 128 -0.43 4.32 -1.11
N PHE A 129 -1.05 3.15 -1.00
CA PHE A 129 -0.46 1.89 -1.45
C PHE A 129 -0.04 1.95 -2.92
N LEU A 130 -0.95 2.39 -3.80
CA LEU A 130 -0.65 2.54 -5.23
C LEU A 130 0.50 3.52 -5.45
N ALA A 131 0.48 4.70 -4.84
CA ALA A 131 1.54 5.69 -5.01
C ALA A 131 2.93 5.13 -4.64
N ILE A 132 3.01 4.47 -3.48
CA ILE A 132 4.28 3.94 -2.96
C ILE A 132 4.75 2.72 -3.76
N GLU A 133 3.88 1.74 -4.05
CA GLU A 133 4.29 0.54 -4.81
C GLU A 133 4.58 0.83 -6.28
N ILE A 134 3.87 1.77 -6.91
CA ILE A 134 4.22 2.25 -8.26
C ILE A 134 5.61 2.91 -8.23
N ALA A 135 5.89 3.73 -7.22
CA ALA A 135 7.21 4.32 -7.06
C ALA A 135 8.30 3.26 -6.84
N ARG A 136 8.07 2.29 -5.96
CA ARG A 136 8.98 1.14 -5.73
C ARG A 136 9.28 0.36 -7.01
N ASN A 137 8.27 0.15 -7.86
CA ASN A 137 8.44 -0.52 -9.15
C ASN A 137 9.30 0.29 -10.13
N ARG A 138 9.06 1.60 -10.24
CA ARG A 138 9.78 2.48 -11.16
C ARG A 138 11.20 2.78 -10.71
N GLU A 139 11.42 2.82 -9.40
CA GLU A 139 12.70 3.17 -8.78
C GLU A 139 13.54 1.95 -8.41
N ASN A 140 13.08 0.76 -8.79
CA ASN A 140 13.78 -0.51 -8.67
C ASN A 140 13.89 -1.07 -7.25
N CYS A 141 13.14 -0.53 -6.27
CA CYS A 141 13.07 -1.09 -4.92
C CYS A 141 12.50 -2.52 -4.93
N ASN A 142 11.52 -2.79 -5.80
CA ASN A 142 10.93 -4.12 -5.91
C ASN A 142 11.73 -5.10 -6.79
N GLN A 143 12.85 -4.69 -7.41
CA GLN A 143 13.53 -5.52 -8.43
C GLN A 143 13.99 -6.89 -7.90
N LYS A 144 14.30 -7.01 -6.62
CA LYS A 144 14.82 -8.26 -6.07
C LYS A 144 13.83 -9.43 -6.08
N PHE A 145 12.53 -9.15 -6.20
CA PHE A 145 11.51 -10.20 -6.31
C PHE A 145 11.40 -10.74 -7.74
N CYS A 146 11.95 -10.02 -8.73
CA CYS A 146 12.01 -10.52 -10.09
C CYS A 146 12.88 -11.80 -10.11
N CYS A 147 12.34 -12.88 -10.67
CA CYS A 147 13.10 -14.09 -10.95
C CYS A 147 14.41 -13.75 -11.67
N SER A 148 15.52 -14.24 -11.10
CA SER A 148 16.85 -14.25 -11.72
C SER A 148 16.86 -15.01 -13.04
#